data_AF-A0A6B3QXL2-F1
#
_entry.id   AF-A0A6B3QXL2-F1
#
_cell.length_a   1.000
_cell.length_b   1.000
_cell.length_c   1.000
_cell.angle_alpha   90.00
_cell.angle_beta   90.00
_cell.angle_gamma   90.00
#
_symmetry.space_group_name_H-M   'P 1'
#
loop_
_entity.id
_entity.type
_entity.pdbx_description
1 polymer ?
#
loop_
_entity_poly.entity_id
_entity_poly.type
_entity_poly.pdbx_seq_one_letter_code
_entity_poly.pdbx_strand_id
1 'polypeptide(L)'
;MVLVGVHSPKFTHEAEHRTVLDAVERYGVEHPVLDDPERVTWRQYAVRAWPTLAVIDPEGYVVAQYAGEGHAHAIQRLVEELEAQHAAKGTLRRGDAPYVAPEPEPTTLRFPGKAVRLPSGTFLVSDTTRHQLVELAEDGESPVRGIGSGSRGLTDGPAERAEFSEPQGLALLGDGSVVVADTVNHALRRYAPPTGEVGTLATDLCEPSDTVVVGDDILVVESARHRLTRLRLPQDAPGAGARRDVRRETTETAPGTLRLEVAFRAPAGQKLDLRYGPATRLLVSATPPELLRAGEGAGTGLSRILDLNPSVPEGVLHVSATAASCDDDPDIPYPACHVHQKEWKIPVRLVEGASDRFPLVLADVDTA
;
A
#
# COMPACT_ATOMS: atom_id res chain seq x y z
N MET A 1 7.29 -0.45 -24.52
CA MET A 1 7.30 0.79 -23.70
C MET A 1 8.66 0.93 -23.00
N VAL A 2 9.19 2.14 -22.90
CA VAL A 2 10.40 2.44 -22.09
C VAL A 2 9.97 3.31 -20.92
N LEU A 3 10.35 2.92 -19.71
CA LEU A 3 10.20 3.73 -18.50
C LEU A 3 11.56 4.34 -18.15
N VAL A 4 11.58 5.61 -17.81
CA VAL A 4 12.78 6.29 -17.30
C VAL A 4 12.40 6.97 -16.00
N GLY A 5 13.01 6.54 -14.90
CA GLY A 5 12.90 7.25 -13.64
C GLY A 5 13.73 8.52 -13.71
N VAL A 6 13.15 9.67 -13.40
CA VAL A 6 13.91 10.91 -13.24
C VAL A 6 13.99 11.18 -11.74
N HIS A 7 15.15 10.93 -11.15
CA HIS A 7 15.37 11.19 -9.74
C HIS A 7 15.69 12.67 -9.53
N SER A 8 14.69 13.42 -9.09
CA SER A 8 14.86 14.82 -8.69
C SER A 8 14.77 14.89 -7.17
N PRO A 9 15.88 15.16 -6.46
CA PRO A 9 15.97 15.01 -5.01
C PRO A 9 15.08 16.03 -4.31
N LYS A 10 14.39 15.66 -3.23
CA LYS A 10 13.69 16.59 -2.34
C LYS A 10 14.64 17.16 -1.30
N PHE A 11 15.53 16.33 -0.76
CA PHE A 11 16.50 16.70 0.27
C PHE A 11 17.93 16.74 -0.26
N THR A 12 18.82 17.50 0.40
CA THR A 12 20.21 17.69 -0.06
C THR A 12 20.99 16.37 -0.16
N HIS A 13 20.80 15.45 0.78
CA HIS A 13 21.50 14.15 0.76
C HIS A 13 21.06 13.25 -0.41
N GLU A 14 19.81 13.38 -0.87
CA GLU A 14 19.30 12.61 -2.01
C GLU A 14 19.93 13.07 -3.34
N ALA A 15 20.63 14.20 -3.38
CA ALA A 15 21.35 14.69 -4.55
C ALA A 15 22.73 14.00 -4.73
N GLU A 16 23.18 13.21 -3.76
CA GLU A 16 24.41 12.44 -3.88
C GLU A 16 24.18 11.21 -4.76
N HIS A 17 24.97 11.06 -5.83
CA HIS A 17 24.82 9.97 -6.80
C HIS A 17 24.77 8.57 -6.15
N ARG A 18 25.60 8.35 -5.13
CA ARG A 18 25.63 7.07 -4.40
C ARG A 18 24.30 6.77 -3.70
N THR A 19 23.65 7.78 -3.13
CA THR A 19 22.34 7.64 -2.49
C THR A 19 21.28 7.23 -3.51
N VAL A 20 21.38 7.70 -4.76
CA VAL A 20 20.48 7.28 -5.85
C VAL A 20 20.72 5.83 -6.22
N LEU A 21 21.97 5.39 -6.34
CA LEU A 21 22.32 3.99 -6.59
C LEU A 21 21.78 3.07 -5.49
N ASP A 22 22.00 3.44 -4.23
CA ASP A 22 21.50 2.69 -3.06
C ASP A 22 19.96 2.61 -3.08
N ALA A 23 19.26 3.69 -3.48
CA ALA A 23 17.80 3.70 -3.59
C ALA A 23 17.30 2.83 -4.75
N VAL A 24 17.93 2.92 -5.94
CA VAL A 24 17.64 2.08 -7.11
C VAL A 24 17.76 0.61 -6.73
N GLU A 25 18.84 0.27 -6.02
CA GLU A 25 19.08 -1.08 -5.55
C GLU A 25 18.06 -1.52 -4.49
N ARG A 26 17.76 -0.66 -3.52
CA ARG A 26 16.83 -0.93 -2.41
C ARG A 26 15.41 -1.22 -2.90
N TYR A 27 14.94 -0.43 -3.86
CA TYR A 27 13.58 -0.52 -4.37
C TYR A 27 13.44 -1.45 -5.58
N GLY A 28 14.53 -2.10 -6.03
CA GLY A 28 14.49 -3.04 -7.15
C GLY A 28 14.13 -2.37 -8.47
N VAL A 29 14.65 -1.16 -8.71
CA VAL A 29 14.34 -0.41 -9.93
C VAL A 29 15.13 -1.00 -11.11
N GLU A 30 14.41 -1.66 -12.02
CA GLU A 30 14.99 -2.36 -13.18
C GLU A 30 14.97 -1.53 -14.47
N HIS A 31 14.49 -0.29 -14.42
CA HIS A 31 14.45 0.62 -15.56
C HIS A 31 15.53 1.70 -15.44
N PRO A 32 15.96 2.34 -16.56
CA PRO A 32 16.88 3.46 -16.51
C PRO A 32 16.48 4.53 -15.51
N VAL A 33 17.46 5.08 -14.80
CA VAL A 33 17.28 6.23 -13.91
C VAL A 33 18.21 7.36 -14.34
N LEU A 34 17.61 8.50 -14.65
CA LEU A 34 18.30 9.77 -14.84
C LEU A 34 18.45 10.44 -13.48
N ASP A 35 19.70 10.63 -13.05
CA ASP A 35 20.05 11.41 -11.87
C ASP A 35 19.98 12.92 -12.21
N ASP A 36 19.00 13.63 -11.63
CA ASP A 36 18.71 15.06 -11.87
C ASP A 36 18.94 15.89 -10.59
N PRO A 37 20.18 15.94 -10.05
CA PRO A 37 20.45 16.51 -8.73
C PRO A 37 20.17 18.03 -8.66
N GLU A 38 20.31 18.72 -9.80
CA GLU A 38 20.04 20.14 -9.93
C GLU A 38 18.58 20.45 -10.31
N ARG A 39 17.71 19.44 -10.44
CA ARG A 39 16.30 19.57 -10.84
C ARG A 39 16.11 20.28 -12.18
N VAL A 40 17.02 20.07 -13.15
CA VAL A 40 16.95 20.68 -14.49
C VAL A 40 15.78 20.09 -15.25
N THR A 41 15.67 18.76 -15.29
CA THR A 41 14.59 18.05 -15.99
C THR A 41 13.24 18.34 -15.32
N TRP A 42 13.20 18.32 -13.98
CA TRP A 42 12.02 18.74 -13.20
C TRP A 42 11.47 20.10 -13.62
N ARG A 43 12.35 21.11 -13.74
CA ARG A 43 11.95 22.47 -14.17
C ARG A 43 11.51 22.51 -15.63
N GLN A 44 12.22 21.83 -16.52
CA GLN A 44 11.89 21.80 -17.95
C GLN A 44 10.53 21.15 -18.23
N TYR A 45 10.16 20.13 -17.46
CA TYR A 45 8.87 19.46 -17.55
C TYR A 45 7.76 20.14 -16.71
N ALA A 46 8.08 21.28 -16.08
CA ALA A 46 7.18 22.06 -15.23
C ALA A 46 6.53 21.25 -14.09
N VAL A 47 7.28 20.29 -13.54
CA VAL A 47 6.82 19.38 -12.49
C VAL A 47 6.60 20.14 -11.17
N ARG A 48 5.54 19.76 -10.42
CA ARG A 48 5.15 20.43 -9.17
C ARG A 48 4.92 19.49 -7.98
N ALA A 49 4.84 18.19 -8.20
CA ALA A 49 4.56 17.22 -7.15
C ALA A 49 5.37 15.93 -7.38
N TRP A 50 5.76 15.29 -6.29
CA TRP A 50 6.23 13.91 -6.30
C TRP A 50 5.06 12.96 -5.98
N PRO A 51 4.92 11.83 -6.69
CA PRO A 51 5.48 11.57 -8.02
C PRO A 51 4.76 12.41 -9.09
N THR A 52 5.38 12.58 -10.26
CA THR A 52 4.71 13.03 -11.49
C THR A 52 5.14 12.12 -12.63
N LEU A 53 4.18 11.62 -13.40
CA LEU A 53 4.42 10.78 -14.58
C LEU A 53 4.12 11.58 -15.84
N ALA A 54 5.07 11.64 -16.77
CA ALA A 54 4.89 12.23 -18.10
C ALA A 54 4.90 11.12 -19.16
N VAL A 55 3.91 11.10 -20.04
CA VAL A 55 3.82 10.15 -21.15
C VAL A 55 4.28 10.85 -22.42
N ILE A 56 5.30 10.29 -23.06
CA ILE A 56 5.88 10.78 -24.32
C ILE A 56 5.55 9.78 -25.42
N ASP A 57 4.99 10.26 -26.52
CA ASP A 57 4.66 9.42 -27.68
C ASP A 57 5.93 9.06 -28.51
N PRO A 58 5.84 8.08 -29.43
CA PRO A 58 6.97 7.70 -30.30
C PRO A 58 7.50 8.80 -31.22
N GLU A 59 6.79 9.92 -31.38
CA GLU A 59 7.21 11.08 -32.17
C GLU A 59 7.86 12.17 -31.31
N GLY A 60 7.91 11.98 -29.98
CA GLY A 60 8.59 12.84 -29.03
C GLY A 60 7.70 13.88 -28.36
N TYR A 61 6.37 13.81 -28.50
CA TYR A 61 5.45 14.74 -27.86
C TYR A 61 5.04 14.27 -26.46
N VAL A 62 5.02 15.18 -25.49
CA VAL A 62 4.38 14.94 -24.20
C VAL A 62 2.86 14.96 -24.41
N VAL A 63 2.22 13.80 -24.32
CA VAL A 63 0.78 13.62 -24.58
C VAL A 63 -0.06 13.55 -23.32
N ALA A 64 0.56 13.29 -22.17
CA ALA A 64 -0.11 13.38 -20.87
C ALA A 64 0.88 13.66 -19.73
N GLN A 65 0.38 14.26 -18.66
CA GLN A 65 1.07 14.38 -17.38
C GLN A 65 0.10 14.06 -16.23
N TYR A 66 0.57 13.31 -15.25
CA TYR A 66 -0.20 12.88 -14.08
C TYR A 66 0.59 13.23 -12.81
N ALA A 67 0.02 14.09 -11.95
CA ALA A 67 0.63 14.45 -10.68
C ALA A 67 0.03 13.59 -9.53
N GLY A 68 0.90 13.15 -8.62
CA GLY A 68 0.54 12.29 -7.49
C GLY A 68 0.47 10.80 -7.85
N GLU A 69 0.12 9.99 -6.85
CA GLU A 69 0.00 8.54 -6.96
C GLU A 69 -1.39 8.10 -7.50
N GLY A 70 -1.52 6.83 -7.89
CA GLY A 70 -2.83 6.21 -8.19
C GLY A 70 -3.33 6.29 -9.64
N HIS A 71 -2.48 6.66 -10.60
CA HIS A 71 -2.88 6.84 -12.01
C HIS A 71 -2.65 5.62 -12.92
N ALA A 72 -2.28 4.46 -12.36
CA ALA A 72 -1.84 3.28 -13.12
C ALA A 72 -2.83 2.87 -14.23
N HIS A 73 -4.12 2.77 -13.91
CA HIS A 73 -5.15 2.38 -14.89
C HIS A 73 -5.34 3.42 -16.02
N ALA A 74 -5.23 4.72 -15.71
CA ALA A 74 -5.33 5.77 -16.73
C ALA A 74 -4.15 5.74 -17.69
N ILE A 75 -2.94 5.54 -17.16
CA ILE A 75 -1.71 5.42 -17.93
C ILE A 75 -1.76 4.17 -18.81
N GLN A 76 -2.18 3.03 -18.27
CA GLN A 76 -2.26 1.78 -19.02
C GLN A 76 -3.15 1.94 -20.27
N ARG A 77 -4.38 2.46 -20.11
CA ARG A 77 -5.28 2.67 -21.26
C ARG A 77 -4.70 3.62 -22.29
N LEU A 78 -4.08 4.72 -21.86
CA LEU A 78 -3.44 5.67 -22.76
C LEU A 78 -2.29 5.02 -23.54
N VAL A 79 -1.47 4.20 -22.89
CA VAL A 79 -0.36 3.48 -23.55
C VAL A 79 -0.91 2.50 -24.59
N GLU A 80 -1.96 1.73 -24.28
CA GLU A 80 -2.59 0.80 -25.22
C GLU A 80 -3.14 1.53 -26.47
N GLU A 81 -3.77 2.69 -26.28
CA GLU A 81 -4.27 3.55 -27.37
C GLU A 81 -3.12 4.09 -28.24
N LEU A 82 -2.07 4.64 -27.62
CA LEU A 82 -0.90 5.15 -28.33
C LEU A 82 -0.16 4.06 -29.10
N GLU A 83 -0.01 2.87 -28.52
CA GLU A 83 0.62 1.74 -29.21
C GLU A 83 -0.15 1.37 -30.48
N ALA A 84 -1.48 1.28 -30.41
CA ALA A 84 -2.32 0.99 -31.57
C ALA A 84 -2.21 2.10 -32.64
N GLN A 85 -2.31 3.36 -32.23
CA GLN A 85 -2.21 4.52 -33.11
C GLN A 85 -0.86 4.60 -33.83
N HIS A 86 0.24 4.52 -33.10
CA HIS A 86 1.58 4.67 -33.66
C HIS A 86 2.05 3.42 -34.39
N ALA A 87 1.49 2.23 -34.10
CA ALA A 87 1.66 1.05 -34.95
C ALA A 87 1.00 1.26 -36.32
N ALA A 88 -0.26 1.72 -36.36
CA ALA A 88 -0.96 2.03 -37.61
C ALA A 88 -0.28 3.14 -38.41
N LYS A 89 0.28 4.15 -37.74
CA LYS A 89 1.04 5.25 -38.36
C LYS A 89 2.46 4.84 -38.81
N GLY A 90 2.97 3.69 -38.36
CA GLY A 90 4.33 3.23 -38.66
C GLY A 90 5.44 3.97 -37.91
N THR A 91 5.11 4.75 -36.89
CA THR A 91 6.07 5.52 -36.08
C THR A 91 6.54 4.76 -34.84
N LEU A 92 5.87 3.65 -34.47
CA LEU A 92 6.23 2.84 -33.32
C LEU A 92 7.45 1.96 -33.63
N ARG A 93 8.53 2.12 -32.85
CA ARG A 93 9.70 1.25 -32.87
C ARG A 93 9.59 0.19 -31.77
N ARG A 94 9.86 -1.07 -32.11
CA ARG A 94 9.88 -2.21 -31.18
C ARG A 94 11.30 -2.76 -31.08
N GLY A 95 11.70 -3.16 -29.88
CA GLY A 95 13.01 -3.72 -29.57
C GLY A 95 13.18 -3.94 -28.08
N ASP A 96 14.30 -4.53 -27.69
CA ASP A 96 14.64 -4.77 -26.30
C ASP A 96 15.03 -3.46 -25.60
N ALA A 97 14.80 -3.41 -24.28
CA ALA A 97 15.28 -2.29 -23.48
C ALA A 97 16.82 -2.27 -23.51
N PRO A 98 17.45 -1.12 -23.75
CA PRO A 98 18.92 -1.04 -23.79
C PRO A 98 19.57 -1.13 -22.40
N TYR A 99 18.78 -1.15 -21.33
CA TYR A 99 19.26 -1.17 -19.95
C TYR A 99 19.20 -2.59 -19.38
N VAL A 100 20.31 -3.00 -18.79
CA VAL A 100 20.45 -4.23 -18.02
C VAL A 100 20.86 -3.80 -16.63
N ALA A 101 20.06 -4.14 -15.63
CA ALA A 101 20.40 -3.85 -14.24
C ALA A 101 21.68 -4.61 -13.85
N PRO A 102 22.59 -4.00 -13.08
CA PRO A 102 23.78 -4.69 -12.58
C PRO A 102 23.37 -5.85 -11.65
N GLU A 103 24.18 -6.91 -11.63
CA GLU A 103 23.99 -7.98 -10.64
C GLU A 103 24.22 -7.44 -9.23
N PRO A 104 23.35 -7.76 -8.25
CA PRO A 104 23.52 -7.29 -6.88
C PRO A 104 24.80 -7.85 -6.26
N GLU A 105 25.53 -7.02 -5.50
CA GLU A 105 26.70 -7.50 -4.76
C GLU A 105 26.25 -8.41 -3.59
N PRO A 106 26.97 -9.52 -3.33
CA PRO A 106 26.67 -10.39 -2.21
C PRO A 106 27.13 -9.74 -0.90
N THR A 107 26.19 -9.47 0.00
CA THR A 107 26.44 -8.89 1.33
C THR A 107 25.84 -9.76 2.44
N THR A 108 26.25 -9.60 3.70
CA THR A 108 25.62 -10.32 4.82
C THR A 108 24.18 -9.87 5.05
N LEU A 109 23.93 -8.57 5.03
CA LEU A 109 22.61 -7.93 5.15
C LEU A 109 22.40 -6.97 3.98
N ARG A 110 21.14 -6.73 3.61
CA ARG A 110 20.78 -5.84 2.50
C ARG A 110 19.66 -4.89 2.92
N PHE A 111 20.06 -3.65 3.18
CA PHE A 111 19.23 -2.57 3.71
C PHE A 111 18.49 -2.97 5.00
N PRO A 112 19.20 -3.37 6.06
CA PRO A 112 18.57 -3.75 7.32
C PRO A 112 17.81 -2.57 7.94
N GLY A 113 16.60 -2.83 8.43
CA GLY A 113 15.71 -1.78 8.95
C GLY A 113 15.86 -1.52 10.45
N LYS A 114 15.89 -2.58 11.25
CA LYS A 114 15.91 -2.53 12.72
C LYS A 114 16.66 -3.74 13.28
N ALA A 115 17.25 -3.58 14.46
CA ALA A 115 17.81 -4.67 15.25
C ALA A 115 17.25 -4.65 16.68
N VAL A 116 17.03 -5.83 17.26
CA VAL A 116 16.71 -6.02 18.68
C VAL A 116 17.61 -7.10 19.28
N ARG A 117 18.01 -6.92 20.53
CA ARG A 117 18.80 -7.93 21.26
C ARG A 117 17.86 -8.96 21.88
N LEU A 118 18.07 -10.23 21.59
CA LEU A 118 17.29 -11.34 22.13
C LEU A 118 17.77 -11.73 23.55
N PRO A 119 16.94 -12.41 24.36
CA PRO A 119 17.34 -12.89 25.69
C PRO A 119 18.54 -13.85 25.67
N SER A 120 18.74 -14.57 24.55
CA SER A 120 19.91 -15.43 24.29
C SER A 120 21.23 -14.67 24.18
N GLY A 121 21.20 -13.34 24.01
CA GLY A 121 22.39 -12.50 23.79
C GLY A 121 22.63 -12.15 22.33
N THR A 122 22.05 -12.91 21.40
CA THR A 122 22.08 -12.69 19.93
C THR A 122 21.26 -11.47 19.51
N PHE A 123 21.43 -11.01 18.27
CA PHE A 123 20.66 -9.91 17.68
C PHE A 123 19.73 -10.42 16.60
N LEU A 124 18.46 -10.04 16.63
CA LEU A 124 17.54 -10.25 15.52
C LEU A 124 17.44 -8.97 14.70
N VAL A 125 17.67 -9.07 13.41
CA VAL A 125 17.71 -7.94 12.47
C VAL A 125 16.67 -8.16 11.38
N SER A 126 15.93 -7.10 11.02
CA SER A 126 15.07 -7.12 9.83
C SER A 126 15.92 -6.87 8.59
N ASP A 127 16.13 -7.90 7.77
CA ASP A 127 16.86 -7.82 6.50
C ASP A 127 15.89 -7.42 5.38
N THR A 128 15.45 -6.16 5.44
CA THR A 128 14.26 -5.63 4.76
C THR A 128 14.13 -6.07 3.31
N THR A 129 15.15 -5.82 2.48
CA THR A 129 15.05 -6.04 1.03
C THR A 129 15.27 -7.48 0.62
N ARG A 130 15.65 -8.34 1.57
CA ARG A 130 15.62 -9.80 1.40
C ARG A 130 14.38 -10.44 1.99
N HIS A 131 13.41 -9.63 2.46
CA HIS A 131 12.10 -10.10 2.90
C HIS A 131 12.18 -11.21 3.97
N GLN A 132 13.13 -11.05 4.89
CA GLN A 132 13.41 -12.01 5.94
C GLN A 132 13.94 -11.29 7.19
N LEU A 133 14.06 -12.02 8.29
CA LEU A 133 14.85 -11.63 9.45
C LEU A 133 16.14 -12.45 9.46
N VAL A 134 17.17 -11.91 10.08
CA VAL A 134 18.45 -12.60 10.28
C VAL A 134 18.81 -12.52 11.76
N GLU A 135 19.09 -13.66 12.36
CA GLU A 135 19.70 -13.72 13.69
C GLU A 135 21.22 -13.66 13.53
N LEU A 136 21.85 -12.69 14.18
CA LEU A 136 23.29 -12.50 14.28
C LEU A 136 23.79 -12.95 15.65
N ALA A 137 25.03 -13.40 15.71
CA ALA A 137 25.70 -13.78 16.95
C ALA A 137 25.86 -12.58 17.89
N GLU A 138 26.38 -12.82 19.10
CA GLU A 138 26.60 -11.78 20.10
C GLU A 138 27.59 -10.69 19.64
N ASP A 139 28.41 -10.98 18.62
CA ASP A 139 29.29 -10.01 17.96
C ASP A 139 28.53 -8.97 17.11
N GLY A 140 27.26 -9.23 16.79
CA GLY A 140 26.43 -8.36 15.96
C GLY A 140 26.79 -8.36 14.47
N GLU A 141 27.64 -9.28 14.02
CA GLU A 141 28.14 -9.33 12.64
C GLU A 141 27.93 -10.72 12.01
N SER A 142 28.15 -11.79 12.77
CA SER A 142 28.15 -13.15 12.25
C SER A 142 26.72 -13.70 12.11
N PRO A 143 26.25 -14.07 10.90
CA PRO A 143 24.92 -14.65 10.74
C PRO A 143 24.85 -16.05 11.35
N VAL A 144 23.84 -16.26 12.20
CA VAL A 144 23.52 -17.55 12.83
C VAL A 144 22.49 -18.30 12.00
N ARG A 145 21.40 -17.61 11.62
CA ARG A 145 20.33 -18.18 10.77
C ARG A 145 19.46 -17.10 10.13
N GLY A 146 18.84 -17.44 9.01
CA GLY A 146 17.74 -16.69 8.41
C GLY A 146 16.38 -17.17 8.93
N ILE A 147 15.42 -16.25 9.02
CA ILE A 147 14.02 -16.50 9.38
C ILE A 147 13.17 -15.88 8.28
N GLY A 148 12.48 -16.73 7.54
CA GLY A 148 11.72 -16.40 6.35
C GLY A 148 12.30 -17.08 5.11
N SER A 149 11.47 -17.32 4.11
CA SER A 149 11.88 -17.92 2.83
C SER A 149 12.69 -16.97 1.93
N GLY A 150 12.67 -15.67 2.25
CA GLY A 150 13.21 -14.59 1.43
C GLY A 150 12.32 -14.18 0.25
N SER A 151 11.21 -14.89 0.03
CA SER A 151 10.19 -14.51 -0.95
C SER A 151 9.18 -13.55 -0.34
N ARG A 152 8.69 -12.60 -1.15
CA ARG A 152 7.60 -11.72 -0.74
C ARG A 152 6.31 -12.52 -0.57
N GLY A 153 5.67 -12.39 0.59
CA GLY A 153 4.39 -13.02 0.87
C GLY A 153 4.00 -12.85 2.34
N LEU A 154 2.83 -13.39 2.72
CA LEU A 154 2.27 -13.32 4.08
C LEU A 154 2.06 -14.72 4.68
N THR A 155 2.76 -15.73 4.17
CA THR A 155 2.63 -17.10 4.67
C THR A 155 3.14 -17.22 6.11
N ASP A 156 2.32 -17.80 7.00
CA ASP A 156 2.66 -18.13 8.39
C ASP A 156 3.21 -19.57 8.51
N GLY A 157 3.75 -19.91 9.68
CA GLY A 157 4.21 -21.24 10.04
C GLY A 157 5.70 -21.27 10.44
N PRO A 158 6.39 -22.40 10.21
CA PRO A 158 7.81 -22.54 10.56
C PRO A 158 8.67 -21.45 9.93
N ALA A 159 9.68 -20.99 10.67
CA ALA A 159 10.57 -19.90 10.32
C ALA A 159 11.14 -20.03 8.91
N GLU A 160 11.49 -21.23 8.45
CA GLU A 160 12.10 -21.46 7.15
C GLU A 160 11.12 -21.31 5.97
N ARG A 161 9.82 -21.34 6.24
CA ARG A 161 8.75 -21.28 5.23
C ARG A 161 7.90 -20.02 5.31
N ALA A 162 7.95 -19.33 6.45
CA ALA A 162 7.24 -18.07 6.60
C ALA A 162 7.71 -17.07 5.54
N GLU A 163 6.81 -16.23 5.07
CA GLU A 163 7.12 -15.18 4.10
C GLU A 163 6.88 -13.84 4.76
N PHE A 164 7.72 -12.86 4.47
CA PHE A 164 7.55 -11.46 4.86
C PHE A 164 7.57 -10.57 3.61
N SER A 165 7.26 -9.29 3.74
CA SER A 165 7.38 -8.31 2.66
C SER A 165 7.88 -6.98 3.24
N GLU A 166 9.20 -6.79 3.10
CA GLU A 166 9.92 -5.62 3.63
C GLU A 166 9.66 -5.37 5.13
N PRO A 167 10.01 -6.34 6.00
CA PRO A 167 9.90 -6.16 7.44
C PRO A 167 10.81 -5.01 7.89
N GLN A 168 10.32 -4.15 8.78
CA GLN A 168 11.04 -2.98 9.29
C GLN A 168 11.18 -3.07 10.81
N GLY A 169 10.25 -2.48 11.55
CA GLY A 169 10.25 -2.44 13.00
C GLY A 169 10.28 -3.81 13.67
N LEU A 170 11.00 -3.89 14.79
CA LEU A 170 11.10 -5.06 15.64
C LEU A 170 10.91 -4.64 17.10
N ALA A 171 10.13 -5.41 17.85
CA ALA A 171 9.94 -5.20 19.28
C ALA A 171 9.94 -6.52 20.05
N LEU A 172 10.81 -6.61 21.07
CA LEU A 172 10.90 -7.77 21.95
C LEU A 172 9.74 -7.77 22.96
N LEU A 173 9.04 -8.88 23.08
CA LEU A 173 7.99 -9.14 24.06
C LEU A 173 8.58 -9.78 25.33
N GLY A 174 7.86 -9.65 26.45
CA GLY A 174 8.29 -10.18 27.75
C GLY A 174 8.42 -11.70 27.81
N ASP A 175 7.78 -12.43 26.89
CA ASP A 175 7.87 -13.88 26.74
C ASP A 175 9.05 -14.32 25.84
N GLY A 176 9.86 -13.38 25.35
CA GLY A 176 11.01 -13.63 24.47
C GLY A 176 10.66 -13.74 22.98
N SER A 177 9.39 -13.61 22.60
CA SER A 177 9.00 -13.49 21.19
C SER A 177 9.23 -12.07 20.66
N VAL A 178 9.25 -11.91 19.34
CA VAL A 178 9.48 -10.62 18.68
C VAL A 178 8.30 -10.29 17.79
N VAL A 179 7.74 -9.09 17.98
CA VAL A 179 6.79 -8.51 17.04
C VAL A 179 7.56 -7.87 15.90
N VAL A 180 7.08 -8.11 14.68
CA VAL A 180 7.68 -7.64 13.44
C VAL A 180 6.65 -6.76 12.73
N ALA A 181 7.04 -5.54 12.40
CA ALA A 181 6.27 -4.68 11.52
C ALA A 181 6.56 -5.09 10.07
N ASP A 182 5.61 -5.78 9.44
CA ASP A 182 5.72 -6.33 8.10
C ASP A 182 5.08 -5.35 7.10
N THR A 183 5.88 -4.33 6.78
CA THR A 183 5.43 -3.02 6.28
C THR A 183 4.60 -3.11 5.00
N VAL A 184 5.11 -3.78 3.98
CA VAL A 184 4.46 -3.86 2.66
C VAL A 184 3.31 -4.88 2.68
N ASN A 185 3.33 -5.82 3.61
CA ASN A 185 2.19 -6.69 3.87
C ASN A 185 1.08 -6.03 4.70
N HIS A 186 1.28 -4.79 5.16
CA HIS A 186 0.27 -4.07 5.95
C HIS A 186 -0.10 -4.82 7.24
N ALA A 187 0.88 -5.48 7.87
CA ALA A 187 0.65 -6.44 8.95
C ALA A 187 1.65 -6.31 10.11
N LEU A 188 1.23 -6.80 11.29
CA LEU A 188 2.14 -7.20 12.36
C LEU A 188 2.27 -8.71 12.40
N ARG A 189 3.49 -9.19 12.50
CA ARG A 189 3.82 -10.61 12.66
C ARG A 189 4.46 -10.84 14.03
N ARG A 190 4.45 -12.08 14.49
CA ARG A 190 5.15 -12.52 15.69
C ARG A 190 6.06 -13.68 15.32
N TYR A 191 7.35 -13.52 15.60
CA TYR A 191 8.30 -14.61 15.58
C TYR A 191 8.52 -15.10 17.01
N ALA A 192 8.40 -16.41 17.23
CA ALA A 192 8.65 -17.05 18.51
C ALA A 192 9.97 -17.87 18.42
N PRO A 193 11.12 -17.32 18.85
CA PRO A 193 12.41 -18.01 18.74
C PRO A 193 12.46 -19.42 19.37
N PRO A 194 11.81 -19.69 20.53
CA PRO A 194 11.85 -21.02 21.14
C PRO A 194 11.21 -22.12 20.29
N THR A 195 10.11 -21.81 19.58
CA THR A 195 9.39 -22.77 18.74
C THR A 195 9.78 -22.67 17.27
N GLY A 196 10.42 -21.58 16.86
CA GLY A 196 10.72 -21.30 15.45
C GLY A 196 9.47 -21.01 14.61
N GLU A 197 8.39 -20.53 15.22
CA GLU A 197 7.13 -20.28 14.52
C GLU A 197 6.94 -18.78 14.25
N VAL A 198 6.39 -18.47 13.08
CA VAL A 198 5.95 -17.14 12.68
C VAL A 198 4.43 -17.15 12.51
N GLY A 199 3.75 -16.16 13.09
CA GLY A 199 2.31 -16.00 12.95
C GLY A 199 1.89 -14.55 12.76
N THR A 200 0.74 -14.33 12.15
CA THR A 200 0.17 -12.99 11.97
C THR A 200 -0.61 -12.55 13.22
N LEU A 201 -0.28 -11.36 13.75
CA LEU A 201 -0.97 -10.76 14.89
C LEU A 201 -2.10 -9.82 14.48
N ALA A 202 -1.85 -9.02 13.44
CA ALA A 202 -2.78 -8.02 12.93
C ALA A 202 -2.51 -7.74 11.45
N THR A 203 -3.54 -7.32 10.73
CA THR A 203 -3.48 -6.87 9.33
C THR A 203 -4.21 -5.53 9.20
N ASP A 204 -4.32 -5.00 7.97
CA ASP A 204 -5.03 -3.74 7.66
C ASP A 204 -4.39 -2.47 8.27
N LEU A 205 -3.08 -2.55 8.54
CA LEU A 205 -2.25 -1.44 8.99
C LEU A 205 -1.64 -0.71 7.80
N CYS A 206 -1.55 0.61 7.86
CA CYS A 206 -1.06 1.41 6.75
C CYS A 206 0.43 1.70 6.95
N GLU A 207 1.26 0.92 6.24
CA GLU A 207 2.73 0.90 6.36
C GLU A 207 3.19 0.90 7.83
N PRO A 208 2.97 -0.21 8.57
CA PRO A 208 3.50 -0.31 9.92
C PRO A 208 5.04 -0.27 9.86
N SER A 209 5.64 0.83 10.30
CA SER A 209 7.08 1.07 10.14
C SER A 209 7.89 0.76 11.40
N ASP A 210 7.29 0.95 12.58
CA ASP A 210 7.88 0.59 13.87
C ASP A 210 6.83 0.19 14.90
N THR A 211 7.25 -0.51 15.96
CA THR A 211 6.38 -0.87 17.08
C THR A 211 7.06 -0.71 18.43
N VAL A 212 6.29 -0.40 19.46
CA VAL A 212 6.76 -0.25 20.85
C VAL A 212 5.79 -0.95 21.80
N VAL A 213 6.31 -1.79 22.68
CA VAL A 213 5.52 -2.49 23.70
C VAL A 213 5.24 -1.54 24.87
N VAL A 214 3.96 -1.45 25.29
CA VAL A 214 3.51 -0.59 26.38
C VAL A 214 2.55 -1.37 27.28
N GLY A 215 3.08 -1.98 28.34
CA GLY A 215 2.32 -2.92 29.16
C GLY A 215 1.99 -4.16 28.35
N ASP A 216 0.71 -4.58 28.33
CA ASP A 216 0.25 -5.65 27.43
C ASP A 216 -0.34 -5.15 26.10
N ASP A 217 -0.10 -3.87 25.78
CA ASP A 217 -0.42 -3.30 24.48
C ASP A 217 0.83 -3.11 23.63
N ILE A 218 0.61 -2.90 22.34
CA ILE A 218 1.62 -2.46 21.40
C ILE A 218 1.16 -1.17 20.71
N LEU A 219 2.05 -0.19 20.66
CA LEU A 219 1.89 1.00 19.83
C LEU A 219 2.55 0.75 18.48
N VAL A 220 1.78 0.91 17.43
CA VAL A 220 2.20 0.74 16.04
C VAL A 220 2.33 2.10 15.39
N VAL A 221 3.46 2.35 14.73
CA VAL A 221 3.65 3.53 13.89
C VAL A 221 3.10 3.21 12.49
N GLU A 222 1.97 3.81 12.11
CA GLU A 222 1.43 3.69 10.75
C GLU A 222 1.86 4.92 9.93
N SER A 223 3.01 4.83 9.23
CA SER A 223 3.65 5.98 8.57
C SER A 223 2.76 6.58 7.48
N ALA A 224 2.07 5.74 6.72
CA ALA A 224 1.16 6.16 5.65
C ALA A 224 -0.21 6.66 6.15
N ARG A 225 -0.54 6.46 7.43
CA ARG A 225 -1.72 7.08 8.09
C ARG A 225 -1.36 8.24 9.02
N HIS A 226 -0.08 8.58 9.13
CA HIS A 226 0.42 9.66 10.00
C HIS A 226 -0.06 9.56 11.46
N ARG A 227 -0.17 8.33 12.00
CA ARG A 227 -0.71 8.11 13.35
C ARG A 227 -0.03 6.96 14.09
N LEU A 228 -0.25 6.95 15.40
CA LEU A 228 0.06 5.81 16.26
C LEU A 228 -1.22 5.02 16.54
N THR A 229 -1.19 3.72 16.30
CA THR A 229 -2.31 2.81 16.55
C THR A 229 -1.99 1.90 17.71
N ARG A 230 -2.85 1.88 18.73
CA ARG A 230 -2.70 1.03 19.90
C ARG A 230 -3.46 -0.28 19.68
N LEU A 231 -2.77 -1.41 19.79
CA LEU A 231 -3.35 -2.74 19.68
C LEU A 231 -3.10 -3.53 20.97
N ARG A 232 -4.06 -4.34 21.39
CA ARG A 232 -3.89 -5.26 22.52
C ARG A 232 -3.14 -6.50 22.03
N LEU A 233 -2.08 -6.92 22.72
CA LEU A 233 -1.41 -8.17 22.39
C LEU A 233 -2.27 -9.35 22.87
N PRO A 234 -2.55 -10.36 22.03
CA PRO A 234 -3.18 -11.59 22.49
C PRO A 234 -2.25 -12.27 23.49
N GLN A 235 -2.70 -12.49 24.73
CA GLN A 235 -1.85 -13.05 25.79
C GLN A 235 -1.51 -14.54 25.59
N ASP A 236 -2.20 -15.24 24.69
CA ASP A 236 -1.93 -16.63 24.33
C ASP A 236 -2.21 -16.85 22.84
N ALA A 237 -1.17 -16.90 22.01
CA ALA A 237 -1.26 -17.47 20.67
C ALA A 237 -0.28 -18.65 20.58
N PRO A 238 -0.75 -19.89 20.87
CA PRO A 238 -0.01 -21.10 20.54
C PRO A 238 0.14 -21.21 19.02
N GLY A 239 1.33 -21.61 18.58
CA GLY A 239 1.60 -21.97 17.19
C GLY A 239 0.80 -23.18 16.73
N ALA A 240 0.75 -23.29 15.40
CA ALA A 240 0.17 -24.36 14.60
C ALA A 240 -1.37 -24.51 14.62
N GLY A 241 -1.96 -24.33 13.44
CA GLY A 241 -3.24 -24.96 13.13
C GLY A 241 -4.47 -24.10 13.38
N ALA A 242 -4.40 -22.81 13.10
CA ALA A 242 -5.58 -22.14 12.56
C ALA A 242 -5.11 -21.27 11.42
N ARG A 243 -5.53 -21.66 10.21
CA ARG A 243 -6.00 -20.65 9.25
C ARG A 243 -7.08 -19.88 10.02
N ARG A 244 -6.68 -18.92 10.85
CA ARG A 244 -7.55 -17.81 11.17
C ARG A 244 -7.56 -17.09 9.85
N ASP A 245 -8.48 -17.55 8.99
CA ASP A 245 -9.21 -16.61 8.18
C ASP A 245 -9.47 -15.46 9.14
N VAL A 246 -8.80 -14.34 8.93
CA VAL A 246 -9.41 -13.07 9.26
C VAL A 246 -10.61 -13.03 8.32
N ARG A 247 -11.64 -13.84 8.63
CA ARG A 247 -13.00 -13.49 8.33
C ARG A 247 -13.17 -12.21 9.12
N ARG A 248 -12.79 -11.10 8.49
CA ARG A 248 -13.71 -9.97 8.40
C ARG A 248 -15.08 -10.61 8.28
N GLU A 249 -15.92 -10.39 9.29
CA GLU A 249 -17.26 -10.96 9.34
C GLU A 249 -17.85 -10.84 7.94
N THR A 250 -17.99 -11.98 7.26
CA THR A 250 -18.38 -11.98 5.86
C THR A 250 -19.73 -11.32 5.81
N THR A 251 -19.84 -10.19 5.12
CA THR A 251 -21.07 -9.42 5.16
C THR A 251 -22.09 -10.13 4.27
N GLU A 252 -23.17 -10.58 4.88
CA GLU A 252 -24.26 -11.23 4.16
C GLU A 252 -25.08 -10.15 3.45
N THR A 253 -25.24 -10.30 2.14
CA THR A 253 -26.01 -9.39 1.29
C THR A 253 -26.96 -10.17 0.41
N ALA A 254 -28.12 -9.57 0.09
CA ALA A 254 -29.05 -10.18 -0.86
C ALA A 254 -28.38 -10.33 -2.24
N PRO A 255 -28.64 -11.43 -2.98
CA PRO A 255 -28.28 -11.53 -4.38
C PRO A 255 -29.08 -10.51 -5.23
N GLY A 256 -28.53 -10.10 -6.37
CA GLY A 256 -29.14 -9.10 -7.24
C GLY A 256 -28.85 -7.67 -6.79
N THR A 257 -29.89 -6.85 -6.61
CA THR A 257 -29.71 -5.41 -6.38
C THR A 257 -29.22 -5.09 -4.97
N LEU A 258 -28.03 -4.49 -4.86
CA LEU A 258 -27.45 -3.96 -3.62
C LEU A 258 -27.26 -2.44 -3.72
N ARG A 259 -27.76 -1.70 -2.73
CA ARG A 259 -27.59 -0.25 -2.61
C ARG A 259 -26.43 0.08 -1.68
N LEU A 260 -25.31 0.48 -2.27
CA LEU A 260 -24.12 0.98 -1.58
C LEU A 260 -24.30 2.47 -1.26
N GLU A 261 -24.11 2.86 0.00
CA GLU A 261 -24.16 4.26 0.43
C GLU A 261 -22.95 4.60 1.29
N VAL A 262 -22.15 5.55 0.85
CA VAL A 262 -21.03 6.10 1.62
C VAL A 262 -21.47 7.41 2.25
N ALA A 263 -21.69 7.39 3.57
CA ALA A 263 -21.98 8.58 4.33
C ALA A 263 -20.70 9.44 4.47
N PHE A 264 -20.83 10.72 4.11
CA PHE A 264 -19.83 11.74 4.36
C PHE A 264 -20.53 12.99 4.88
N ARG A 265 -19.98 13.54 5.98
CA ARG A 265 -20.33 14.85 6.50
C ARG A 265 -19.04 15.64 6.59
N ALA A 266 -19.02 16.83 6.00
CA ALA A 266 -17.88 17.72 6.14
C ALA A 266 -17.68 18.06 7.63
N PRO A 267 -16.43 18.09 8.14
CA PRO A 267 -16.14 18.54 9.50
C PRO A 267 -16.71 19.93 9.79
N ALA A 268 -16.90 20.24 11.07
CA ALA A 268 -17.36 21.56 11.49
C ALA A 268 -16.44 22.67 10.94
N GLY A 269 -17.04 23.72 10.37
CA GLY A 269 -16.30 24.80 9.72
C GLY A 269 -15.84 24.51 8.28
N GLN A 270 -16.24 23.37 7.70
CA GLN A 270 -15.95 23.04 6.30
C GLN A 270 -17.22 22.72 5.50
N LYS A 271 -17.16 22.92 4.18
CA LYS A 271 -18.21 22.57 3.22
C LYS A 271 -17.68 21.82 2.01
N LEU A 272 -18.51 21.00 1.38
CA LEU A 272 -18.22 20.50 0.04
C LEU A 272 -18.23 21.69 -0.92
N ASP A 273 -17.12 21.92 -1.63
CA ASP A 273 -17.04 22.98 -2.63
C ASP A 273 -17.29 22.42 -4.03
N LEU A 274 -18.42 22.81 -4.63
CA LEU A 274 -18.87 22.33 -5.94
C LEU A 274 -18.55 23.32 -7.08
N ARG A 275 -17.87 24.45 -6.79
CA ARG A 275 -17.63 25.53 -7.76
C ARG A 275 -16.84 25.08 -8.99
N TYR A 276 -15.94 24.10 -8.83
CA TYR A 276 -15.05 23.61 -9.89
C TYR A 276 -15.36 22.17 -10.34
N GLY A 277 -16.53 21.65 -9.95
CA GLY A 277 -16.96 20.30 -10.29
C GLY A 277 -17.29 19.46 -9.05
N PRO A 278 -17.45 18.15 -9.23
CA PRO A 278 -17.83 17.25 -8.14
C PRO A 278 -16.72 17.15 -7.10
N ALA A 279 -17.05 17.47 -5.85
CA ALA A 279 -16.13 17.36 -4.72
C ALA A 279 -15.92 15.90 -4.23
N THR A 280 -16.61 14.94 -4.85
CA THR A 280 -16.64 13.54 -4.41
C THR A 280 -16.34 12.58 -5.55
N ARG A 281 -15.73 11.45 -5.20
CA ARG A 281 -15.44 10.34 -6.10
C ARG A 281 -15.72 9.02 -5.40
N LEU A 282 -16.31 8.08 -6.13
CA LEU A 282 -16.56 6.71 -5.69
C LEU A 282 -16.09 5.75 -6.77
N LEU A 283 -15.19 4.83 -6.41
CA LEU A 283 -14.73 3.72 -7.23
C LEU A 283 -15.22 2.42 -6.59
N VAL A 284 -15.85 1.56 -7.37
CA VAL A 284 -16.28 0.23 -6.95
C VAL A 284 -15.75 -0.79 -7.94
N SER A 285 -15.17 -1.87 -7.44
CA SER A 285 -14.83 -3.07 -8.22
C SER A 285 -15.03 -4.33 -7.37
N ALA A 286 -14.85 -5.51 -7.97
CA ALA A 286 -15.02 -6.77 -7.26
C ALA A 286 -13.93 -7.79 -7.60
N THR A 287 -13.73 -8.74 -6.69
CA THR A 287 -12.95 -9.95 -6.93
C THR A 287 -13.72 -11.17 -6.42
N PRO A 288 -14.07 -12.14 -7.29
CA PRO A 288 -13.82 -12.14 -8.73
C PRO A 288 -14.68 -11.07 -9.45
N PRO A 289 -14.26 -10.53 -10.62
CA PRO A 289 -14.99 -9.47 -11.31
C PRO A 289 -16.41 -9.87 -11.69
N GLU A 290 -16.65 -11.16 -11.94
CA GLU A 290 -17.97 -11.72 -12.28
C GLU A 290 -18.98 -11.63 -11.14
N LEU A 291 -18.55 -11.26 -9.93
CA LEU A 291 -19.45 -10.96 -8.81
C LEU A 291 -20.37 -9.77 -9.12
N LEU A 292 -19.91 -8.80 -9.92
CA LEU A 292 -20.71 -7.64 -10.34
C LEU A 292 -21.14 -7.79 -11.80
N ARG A 293 -22.45 -7.77 -12.05
CA ARG A 293 -23.03 -7.64 -13.39
C ARG A 293 -23.13 -6.17 -13.82
N ALA A 294 -23.32 -5.27 -12.86
CA ALA A 294 -23.39 -3.82 -13.08
C ALA A 294 -23.00 -3.04 -11.80
N GLY A 295 -22.62 -1.77 -11.98
CA GLY A 295 -22.26 -0.86 -10.88
C GLY A 295 -20.75 -0.75 -10.59
N GLU A 296 -19.91 -1.47 -11.33
CA GLU A 296 -18.45 -1.31 -11.30
C GLU A 296 -18.01 0.03 -11.94
N GLY A 297 -16.85 0.56 -11.53
CA GLY A 297 -16.18 1.70 -12.15
C GLY A 297 -16.15 2.97 -11.29
N ALA A 298 -15.70 4.07 -11.87
CA ALA A 298 -15.62 5.37 -11.20
C ALA A 298 -16.89 6.20 -11.41
N GLY A 299 -17.27 6.99 -10.40
CA GLY A 299 -18.36 7.96 -10.45
C GLY A 299 -18.20 9.01 -9.36
N THR A 300 -19.12 9.98 -9.31
CA THR A 300 -19.02 11.13 -8.41
C THR A 300 -20.03 11.08 -7.27
N GLY A 301 -21.11 10.32 -7.41
CA GLY A 301 -22.06 10.08 -6.32
C GLY A 301 -21.47 9.15 -5.27
N LEU A 302 -21.65 9.50 -3.98
CA LEU A 302 -21.30 8.64 -2.84
C LEU A 302 -22.32 7.50 -2.60
N SER A 303 -23.32 7.36 -3.46
CA SER A 303 -24.27 6.25 -3.46
C SER A 303 -24.27 5.55 -4.83
N ARG A 304 -24.38 4.22 -4.83
CA ARG A 304 -24.46 3.44 -6.06
C ARG A 304 -25.33 2.20 -5.92
N ILE A 305 -26.04 1.85 -7.00
CA ILE A 305 -26.71 0.57 -7.14
C ILE A 305 -25.74 -0.41 -7.81
N LEU A 306 -25.51 -1.54 -7.17
CA LEU A 306 -24.72 -2.67 -7.65
C LEU A 306 -25.67 -3.82 -8.01
N ASP A 307 -25.38 -4.55 -9.09
CA ASP A 307 -26.07 -5.80 -9.43
C ASP A 307 -25.14 -6.98 -9.16
N LEU A 308 -25.37 -7.68 -8.04
CA LEU A 308 -24.60 -8.82 -7.59
C LEU A 308 -25.05 -10.09 -8.32
N ASN A 309 -24.12 -10.78 -8.95
CA ASN A 309 -24.37 -12.00 -9.70
C ASN A 309 -24.73 -13.18 -8.78
N PRO A 310 -25.98 -13.69 -8.80
CA PRO A 310 -26.38 -14.79 -7.91
C PRO A 310 -25.61 -16.10 -8.15
N SER A 311 -24.97 -16.24 -9.32
CA SER A 311 -24.14 -17.40 -9.67
C SER A 311 -22.75 -17.39 -9.00
N VAL A 312 -22.35 -16.27 -8.38
CA VAL A 312 -21.09 -16.11 -7.66
C VAL A 312 -21.41 -15.90 -6.17
N PRO A 313 -21.41 -16.97 -5.35
CA PRO A 313 -21.99 -16.93 -4.01
C PRO A 313 -21.15 -16.14 -2.99
N GLU A 314 -19.87 -15.88 -3.29
CA GLU A 314 -18.95 -15.14 -2.43
C GLU A 314 -17.90 -14.38 -3.23
N GLY A 315 -17.36 -13.31 -2.65
CA GLY A 315 -16.25 -12.55 -3.20
C GLY A 315 -15.94 -11.32 -2.34
N VAL A 316 -15.19 -10.38 -2.89
CA VAL A 316 -14.76 -9.15 -2.21
C VAL A 316 -15.17 -7.95 -3.03
N LEU A 317 -15.93 -7.04 -2.45
CA LEU A 317 -16.16 -5.71 -3.01
C LEU A 317 -15.01 -4.79 -2.59
N HIS A 318 -14.38 -4.14 -3.55
CA HIS A 318 -13.40 -3.08 -3.32
C HIS A 318 -14.10 -1.75 -3.54
N VAL A 319 -14.22 -0.95 -2.49
CA VAL A 319 -14.85 0.36 -2.54
C VAL A 319 -13.83 1.40 -2.13
N SER A 320 -13.62 2.44 -2.93
CA SER A 320 -12.79 3.58 -2.58
C SER A 320 -13.63 4.84 -2.73
N ALA A 321 -13.74 5.63 -1.68
CA ALA A 321 -14.46 6.88 -1.69
C ALA A 321 -13.54 8.04 -1.29
N THR A 322 -13.69 9.15 -1.99
CA THR A 322 -12.98 10.39 -1.75
C THR A 322 -13.99 11.54 -1.67
N ALA A 323 -13.80 12.45 -0.74
CA ALA A 323 -14.55 13.70 -0.62
C ALA A 323 -13.58 14.84 -0.27
N ALA A 324 -13.71 15.98 -0.96
CA ALA A 324 -12.98 17.19 -0.66
C ALA A 324 -13.91 18.20 0.01
N SER A 325 -13.53 18.68 1.20
CA SER A 325 -14.22 19.77 1.89
C SER A 325 -13.28 20.94 2.10
N CYS A 326 -13.76 22.16 1.90
CA CYS A 326 -12.97 23.38 2.06
C CYS A 326 -13.50 24.22 3.21
N ASP A 327 -12.65 25.06 3.77
CA ASP A 327 -13.03 25.99 4.85
C ASP A 327 -14.28 26.81 4.44
N ASP A 328 -15.24 26.87 5.35
CA ASP A 328 -16.52 27.58 5.16
C ASP A 328 -16.49 28.96 5.83
N ASP A 329 -15.52 29.77 5.42
CA ASP A 329 -15.40 31.18 5.83
C ASP A 329 -15.61 32.08 4.60
N PRO A 330 -16.67 32.92 4.59
CA PRO A 330 -16.95 33.82 3.47
C PRO A 330 -15.89 34.92 3.28
N ASP A 331 -15.08 35.21 4.30
CA ASP A 331 -14.03 36.22 4.25
C ASP A 331 -12.72 35.69 3.62
N ILE A 332 -12.63 34.38 3.35
CA ILE A 332 -11.48 33.74 2.71
C ILE A 332 -11.76 33.56 1.20
N PRO A 333 -11.13 34.36 0.32
CA PRO A 333 -11.38 34.28 -1.13
C PRO A 333 -10.90 32.95 -1.76
N TYR A 334 -9.92 32.28 -1.15
CA TYR A 334 -9.36 31.00 -1.58
C TYR A 334 -9.28 30.04 -0.38
N PRO A 335 -10.40 29.42 0.03
CA PRO A 335 -10.43 28.54 1.19
C PRO A 335 -9.53 27.32 0.98
N ALA A 336 -8.83 26.88 2.01
CA ALA A 336 -8.04 25.66 1.95
C ALA A 336 -8.99 24.45 1.86
N CYS A 337 -8.63 23.46 1.04
CA CYS A 337 -9.43 22.26 0.85
C CYS A 337 -8.71 21.03 1.41
N HIS A 338 -9.47 20.19 2.09
CA HIS A 338 -9.05 18.97 2.76
C HIS A 338 -9.66 17.77 2.05
N VAL A 339 -8.84 16.79 1.73
CA VAL A 339 -9.28 15.56 1.05
C VAL A 339 -9.42 14.44 2.08
N HIS A 340 -10.61 13.84 2.13
CA HIS A 340 -10.96 12.68 2.94
C HIS A 340 -11.06 11.49 2.02
N GLN A 341 -10.27 10.45 2.26
CA GLN A 341 -10.30 9.23 1.46
C GLN A 341 -10.31 7.99 2.34
N LYS A 342 -11.12 7.01 1.97
CA LYS A 342 -11.16 5.72 2.64
C LYS A 342 -11.43 4.63 1.64
N GLU A 343 -10.78 3.50 1.86
CA GLU A 343 -10.90 2.30 1.04
C GLU A 343 -11.37 1.15 1.91
N TRP A 344 -12.29 0.36 1.36
CA TRP A 344 -12.84 -0.83 1.97
C TRP A 344 -12.62 -2.01 1.05
N LYS A 345 -12.19 -3.11 1.65
CA LYS A 345 -12.18 -4.44 1.04
C LYS A 345 -13.18 -5.28 1.82
N ILE A 346 -14.35 -5.53 1.24
CA ILE A 346 -15.52 -6.06 1.94
C ILE A 346 -15.77 -7.47 1.43
N PRO A 347 -15.43 -8.52 2.20
CA PRO A 347 -15.84 -9.88 1.87
C PRO A 347 -17.35 -9.99 1.99
N VAL A 348 -18.02 -10.37 0.90
CA VAL A 348 -19.46 -10.55 0.84
C VAL A 348 -19.82 -12.00 0.57
N ARG A 349 -20.94 -12.45 1.15
CA ARG A 349 -21.60 -13.71 0.82
C ARG A 349 -23.04 -13.41 0.44
N LEU A 350 -23.49 -13.98 -0.67
CA LEU A 350 -24.85 -13.84 -1.14
C LEU A 350 -25.76 -14.78 -0.35
N VAL A 351 -26.73 -14.23 0.37
CA VAL A 351 -27.71 -14.98 1.16
C VAL A 351 -29.09 -14.46 0.84
N GLU A 352 -29.99 -15.36 0.45
CA GLU A 352 -31.40 -15.02 0.21
C GLU A 352 -32.04 -14.43 1.47
N GLY A 353 -32.69 -13.27 1.34
CA GLY A 353 -33.31 -12.54 2.46
C GLY A 353 -32.36 -11.71 3.32
N ALA A 354 -31.06 -11.62 3.00
CA ALA A 354 -30.13 -10.70 3.64
C ALA A 354 -30.37 -9.24 3.20
N SER A 355 -29.63 -8.29 3.79
CA SER A 355 -29.80 -6.85 3.49
C SER A 355 -29.48 -6.54 2.03
N ASP A 356 -30.29 -5.70 1.40
CA ASP A 356 -30.04 -5.09 0.09
C ASP A 356 -29.38 -3.71 0.21
N ARG A 357 -28.96 -3.31 1.42
CA ARG A 357 -28.30 -2.04 1.71
C ARG A 357 -26.95 -2.25 2.36
N PHE A 358 -25.98 -1.45 1.92
CA PHE A 358 -24.60 -1.48 2.36
C PHE A 358 -24.10 -0.08 2.76
N PRO A 359 -24.27 0.33 4.02
CA PRO A 359 -23.78 1.63 4.49
C PRO A 359 -22.29 1.57 4.83
N LEU A 360 -21.54 2.60 4.39
CA LEU A 360 -20.14 2.85 4.70
C LEU A 360 -19.98 4.27 5.22
N VAL A 361 -18.92 4.54 5.99
CA VAL A 361 -18.67 5.87 6.60
C VAL A 361 -17.27 6.35 6.27
N LEU A 362 -17.17 7.43 5.48
CA LEU A 362 -15.92 7.99 4.93
C LEU A 362 -15.11 8.79 5.96
N ALA A 363 -15.77 9.49 6.88
CA ALA A 363 -15.14 10.21 7.98
C ALA A 363 -15.96 9.95 9.25
N ASP A 364 -15.31 9.76 10.40
CA ASP A 364 -16.01 9.60 11.67
C ASP A 364 -16.94 10.79 11.87
N VAL A 365 -18.23 10.51 11.89
CA VAL A 365 -19.23 11.49 12.28
C VAL A 365 -19.00 11.65 13.77
N ASP A 366 -18.54 12.82 14.23
CA ASP A 366 -18.64 13.16 15.65
C ASP A 366 -20.12 13.00 16.03
N THR A 367 -20.45 11.86 16.63
CA THR A 367 -21.73 11.63 17.26
C THR A 367 -21.69 12.44 18.55
N ALA A 368 -22.15 13.69 18.45
CA ALA A 368 -22.53 14.47 19.62
C ALA A 368 -23.78 13.87 20.28
#